data_AF-A0A9W7DRF1-F1
#
_entry.id   AF-A0A9W7DRF1-F1
#
_cell.length_a   1.000
_cell.length_b   1.000
_cell.length_c   1.000
_cell.angle_alpha   90.00
_cell.angle_beta   90.00
_cell.angle_gamma   90.00
#
_symmetry.space_group_name_H-M   'P 1'
#
loop_
_entity.id
_entity.type
_entity.pdbx_description
1 polymer ?
#
loop_
_entity_poly.entity_id
_entity_poly.type
_entity_poly.pdbx_seq_one_letter_code
_entity_poly.pdbx_strand_id
1 'polypeptide(L)'
;VPTMDRTIPIIADDYVDREFGTGALKITPGHDPNDYAIGKRHRLEIVNIMNKDATMNGLVPEEYQNLDRFEARQKIWEDMESSNLAIKAEDHQQRVPRSQRGGGRNVSLQSSSPASHH
;
A
#
# COMPACT_ATOMS: atom_id res chain seq x y z
N VAL A 1 3.84 6.00 10.19
CA VAL A 1 3.07 5.18 9.22
C VAL A 1 1.63 5.21 9.70
N PRO A 2 0.57 5.23 8.88
CA PRO A 2 -0.76 5.60 9.35
C PRO A 2 -1.25 4.84 10.60
N THR A 3 -1.02 3.53 10.70
CA THR A 3 -1.44 2.69 11.83
C THR A 3 -0.29 2.30 12.78
N MET A 4 0.90 2.87 12.60
CA MET A 4 2.06 2.58 13.46
C MET A 4 2.77 3.86 13.84
N ASP A 5 3.22 3.95 15.09
CA ASP A 5 4.08 5.04 15.57
C ASP A 5 5.53 4.91 15.07
N ARG A 6 5.68 4.68 13.76
CA ARG A 6 6.95 4.58 13.05
C ARG A 6 7.13 5.83 12.21
N THR A 7 8.19 6.58 12.51
CA THR A 7 8.63 7.71 11.69
C THR A 7 9.35 7.20 10.44
N ILE A 8 9.11 7.84 9.30
CA ILE A 8 9.76 7.55 8.01
C ILE A 8 10.42 8.82 7.46
N PRO A 9 11.58 8.71 6.78
CA PRO A 9 12.21 9.86 6.17
C PRO A 9 11.39 10.36 4.97
N ILE A 10 11.41 11.68 4.75
CA ILE A 10 10.93 12.31 3.52
C ILE A 10 12.13 12.55 2.63
N ILE A 11 12.04 12.09 1.37
CA ILE A 11 13.09 12.22 0.37
C ILE A 11 12.52 12.92 -0.88
N ALA A 12 13.39 13.58 -1.64
CA ALA A 12 13.07 14.11 -2.96
C ALA A 12 13.62 13.18 -4.04
N ASP A 13 12.81 12.84 -5.03
CA ASP A 13 13.23 12.02 -6.17
C ASP A 13 12.45 12.44 -7.43
N ASP A 14 13.16 12.62 -8.55
CA ASP A 14 12.59 13.10 -9.82
C ASP A 14 11.61 12.09 -10.46
N TYR A 15 11.52 10.87 -9.93
CA TYR A 15 10.52 9.89 -10.35
C TYR A 15 9.08 10.30 -9.98
N VAL A 16 8.90 11.15 -8.96
CA VAL A 16 7.57 11.55 -8.50
C VAL A 16 7.04 12.71 -9.34
N ASP A 17 5.96 12.45 -10.07
CA ASP A 17 5.21 13.50 -10.74
C ASP A 17 4.44 14.36 -9.71
N ARG A 18 4.77 15.65 -9.68
CA ARG A 18 4.16 16.61 -8.75
C ARG A 18 2.72 16.98 -9.12
N GLU A 19 2.34 16.80 -10.39
CA GLU A 19 1.00 17.11 -10.89
C GLU A 19 0.02 15.96 -10.67
N PHE A 20 0.53 14.75 -10.44
CA PHE A 20 -0.28 13.56 -10.17
C PHE A 20 -0.61 13.38 -8.68
N GLY A 21 -1.89 13.21 -8.36
CA GLY A 21 -2.35 12.96 -6.99
C GLY A 21 -2.01 14.12 -6.04
N THR A 22 -1.29 13.81 -4.95
CA THR A 22 -0.81 14.83 -3.98
C THR A 22 0.59 15.35 -4.29
N GLY A 23 1.25 14.83 -5.34
CA GLY A 23 2.66 15.07 -5.59
C GLY A 23 3.61 14.38 -4.59
N ALA A 24 3.11 13.45 -3.77
CA ALA A 24 3.89 12.62 -2.86
C ALA A 24 3.57 11.13 -3.07
N LEU A 25 4.58 10.28 -3.04
CA LEU A 25 4.47 8.84 -3.27
C LEU A 25 4.94 8.03 -2.05
N LYS A 26 4.16 7.02 -1.64
CA LYS A 26 4.58 6.06 -0.61
C LYS A 26 5.55 5.04 -1.22
N ILE A 27 6.80 5.04 -0.74
CA ILE A 27 7.86 4.14 -1.21
C ILE A 27 7.93 2.85 -0.36
N THR A 28 7.91 1.69 -1.02
CA THR A 28 7.98 0.34 -0.44
C THR A 28 9.00 -0.55 -1.18
N PRO A 29 10.31 -0.39 -0.92
CA PRO A 29 11.39 -1.03 -1.71
C PRO A 29 11.35 -2.56 -1.75
N GLY A 30 10.79 -3.21 -0.73
CA GLY A 30 10.65 -4.67 -0.68
C GLY A 30 9.53 -5.25 -1.55
N HIS A 31 8.69 -4.40 -2.17
CA HIS A 31 7.41 -4.82 -2.73
C HIS A 31 7.07 -4.24 -4.10
N ASP A 32 7.73 -3.17 -4.54
CA ASP A 32 7.57 -2.60 -5.88
C ASP A 32 8.94 -2.39 -6.56
N PRO A 33 9.14 -2.78 -7.83
CA PRO A 33 10.41 -2.61 -8.52
C PRO A 33 10.87 -1.15 -8.72
N ASN A 34 9.94 -0.21 -8.91
CA ASN A 34 10.28 1.20 -9.03
C ASN A 34 10.70 1.76 -7.66
N ASP A 35 9.96 1.40 -6.61
CA ASP A 35 10.31 1.73 -5.23
C ASP A 35 11.66 1.14 -4.83
N TYR A 36 12.01 -0.06 -5.33
CA TYR A 36 13.32 -0.66 -5.10
C TYR A 36 14.46 0.17 -5.71
N ALA A 37 14.25 0.68 -6.94
CA ALA A 37 15.24 1.54 -7.59
C ALA A 37 15.41 2.88 -6.85
N ILE A 38 14.29 3.50 -6.41
CA ILE A 38 14.31 4.70 -5.56
C ILE A 38 15.02 4.40 -4.24
N GLY A 39 14.66 3.30 -3.58
CA GLY A 39 15.25 2.86 -2.32
C GLY A 39 16.75 2.66 -2.42
N LYS A 40 17.26 2.11 -3.52
CA LYS A 40 18.71 2.01 -3.75
C LYS A 40 19.39 3.37 -3.90
N ARG A 41 18.82 4.30 -4.69
CA ARG A 41 19.39 5.63 -4.90
C ARG A 41 19.53 6.40 -3.57
N HIS A 42 18.50 6.30 -2.73
CA HIS A 42 18.40 7.01 -1.45
C HIS A 42 18.87 6.19 -0.24
N ARG A 43 19.38 4.97 -0.46
CA ARG A 43 19.84 4.05 0.59
C ARG A 43 18.79 3.77 1.66
N LEU A 44 17.53 3.61 1.24
CA LEU A 44 16.42 3.25 2.12
C LEU A 44 16.52 1.78 2.52
N GLU A 45 16.05 1.48 3.73
CA GLU A 45 15.93 0.12 4.23
C GLU A 45 14.95 -0.69 3.35
N ILE A 46 15.36 -1.91 3.00
CA ILE A 46 14.53 -2.86 2.25
C ILE A 46 13.93 -3.84 3.25
N VAL A 47 12.67 -3.62 3.61
CA VAL A 47 11.91 -4.46 4.54
C VAL A 47 10.87 -5.27 3.78
N ASN A 48 10.77 -6.57 4.08
CA ASN A 48 9.69 -7.43 3.63
C ASN A 48 8.79 -7.82 4.82
N ILE A 49 7.52 -7.42 4.77
CA ILE A 49 6.53 -7.67 5.83
C ILE A 49 5.65 -8.91 5.57
N MET A 50 5.90 -9.64 4.48
CA MET A 50 5.15 -10.84 4.10
C MET A 50 5.99 -12.12 4.22
N ASN A 51 5.36 -13.17 4.70
CA ASN A 51 5.84 -14.55 4.64
C ASN A 51 5.75 -15.09 3.19
N LYS A 52 6.32 -16.28 2.96
CA LYS A 52 6.33 -16.93 1.62
C LYS A 52 4.95 -17.31 1.10
N ASP A 53 4.00 -17.56 2.01
CA ASP A 53 2.60 -17.84 1.71
C ASP A 53 1.74 -16.57 1.58
N ALA A 54 2.39 -15.40 1.62
CA ALA A 54 1.78 -14.07 1.55
C ALA A 54 0.91 -13.68 2.77
N THR A 55 1.06 -14.39 3.89
CA THR A 55 0.58 -13.92 5.20
C THR A 55 1.50 -12.85 5.77
N MET A 56 0.99 -11.98 6.64
CA MET A 56 1.80 -10.93 7.28
C MET A 56 2.68 -11.51 8.39
N ASN A 57 3.93 -11.05 8.50
CA ASN A 57 4.92 -11.56 9.46
C ASN A 57 5.01 -10.71 10.75
N GLY A 58 5.91 -11.07 11.67
CA GLY A 58 6.07 -10.38 12.96
C GLY A 58 6.58 -8.93 12.91
N LEU A 59 6.85 -8.37 11.72
CA LEU A 59 7.26 -6.96 11.57
C LEU A 59 6.06 -6.00 11.48
N VAL A 60 4.84 -6.53 11.40
CA VAL A 60 3.61 -5.72 11.45
C VAL A 60 2.99 -5.75 12.86
N PRO A 61 2.13 -4.77 13.20
CA PRO A 61 1.35 -4.79 14.44
C PRO A 61 0.62 -6.11 14.63
N GLU A 62 0.52 -6.54 15.88
CA GLU A 62 -0.01 -7.86 16.28
C GLU A 62 -1.39 -8.14 15.65
N GLU A 63 -2.24 -7.12 15.55
CA GLU A 63 -3.58 -7.19 14.97
C GLU A 63 -3.62 -7.56 13.47
N TYR A 64 -2.50 -7.46 12.77
CA TYR A 64 -2.39 -7.81 11.35
C TYR A 64 -1.57 -9.07 11.10
N GLN A 65 -0.88 -9.60 12.11
CA GLN A 65 0.00 -10.77 11.93
C GLN A 65 -0.79 -12.01 11.53
N ASN A 66 -0.19 -12.85 10.69
CA ASN A 66 -0.76 -14.10 10.15
C ASN A 66 -1.99 -13.95 9.25
N LEU A 67 -2.54 -12.75 9.07
CA LEU A 67 -3.60 -12.50 8.09
C LEU A 67 -3.07 -12.66 6.66
N ASP A 68 -3.90 -13.14 5.73
CA ASP A 68 -3.56 -13.04 4.30
C ASP A 68 -3.51 -11.56 3.89
N ARG A 69 -2.63 -11.21 2.94
CA ARG A 69 -2.44 -9.84 2.45
C ARG A 69 -3.72 -9.12 2.04
N PHE A 70 -4.75 -9.83 1.56
CA PHE A 70 -6.02 -9.21 1.16
C PHE A 70 -6.91 -8.91 2.38
N GLU A 71 -6.93 -9.81 3.36
CA GLU A 71 -7.61 -9.60 4.63
C GLU A 71 -6.97 -8.45 5.41
N ALA A 72 -5.63 -8.45 5.50
CA ALA A 72 -4.87 -7.36 6.12
C ALA A 72 -5.13 -6.01 5.44
N ARG A 73 -5.27 -6.00 4.11
CA ARG A 73 -5.62 -4.78 3.34
C ARG A 73 -7.02 -4.26 3.68
N GLN A 74 -8.00 -5.14 3.83
CA GLN A 74 -9.35 -4.71 4.20
C GLN A 74 -9.36 -4.15 5.62
N LYS A 75 -8.77 -4.89 6.56
CA LYS A 75 -8.70 -4.46 7.97
C LYS A 75 -7.98 -3.12 8.15
N ILE A 76 -6.82 -2.92 7.52
CA ILE A 76 -6.09 -1.64 7.65
C ILE A 76 -6.88 -0.46 7.05
N TRP A 77 -7.67 -0.71 6.01
CA TRP A 77 -8.54 0.32 5.42
C TRP A 77 -9.63 0.74 6.41
N GLU A 78 -10.32 -0.23 7.02
CA GLU A 78 -11.33 0.00 8.06
C GLU A 78 -10.74 0.73 9.29
N ASP A 79 -9.54 0.32 9.73
CA ASP A 79 -8.85 0.96 10.85
C ASP A 79 -8.46 2.42 10.51
N MET A 80 -8.07 2.71 9.26
CA MET A 80 -7.79 4.06 8.79
C MET A 80 -9.05 4.94 8.67
N GLU A 81 -10.16 4.38 8.18
CA GLU A 81 -11.45 5.09 8.10
C GLU A 81 -11.98 5.43 9.50
N SER A 82 -11.98 4.45 10.41
CA SER A 82 -12.43 4.66 11.80
C SER A 82 -11.57 5.65 12.58
N SER A 83 -10.28 5.75 12.23
CA SER A 83 -9.33 6.71 12.82
C SER A 83 -9.30 8.07 12.11
N ASN A 84 -10.16 8.29 11.10
CA ASN A 84 -10.20 9.51 10.28
C ASN A 84 -8.83 9.86 9.64
N LEU A 85 -8.05 8.84 9.27
CA LEU A 85 -6.75 8.96 8.60
C LEU A 85 -6.88 8.86 7.07
N ALA A 86 -8.03 8.40 6.57
CA ALA A 86 -8.35 8.35 5.14
C ALA A 86 -9.10 9.63 4.72
N ILE A 87 -8.45 10.49 3.94
CA ILE A 87 -9.00 11.79 3.53
C ILE A 87 -9.93 11.66 2.31
N LYS A 88 -9.60 10.75 1.38
CA LYS A 88 -10.31 10.58 0.11
C LYS A 88 -10.09 9.18 -0.45
N ALA A 89 -11.14 8.61 -1.04
CA ALA A 89 -11.08 7.37 -1.84
C ALA A 89 -11.65 7.66 -3.23
N GLU A 90 -10.94 7.26 -4.28
CA GLU A 90 -11.37 7.42 -5.67
C GLU A 90 -11.03 6.18 -6.47
N ASP A 91 -11.90 5.84 -7.44
CA ASP A 91 -11.64 4.76 -8.37
C ASP A 91 -10.47 5.12 -9.30
N HIS A 92 -9.46 4.25 -9.34
CA HIS A 92 -8.32 4.40 -10.24
C HIS A 92 -8.03 3.09 -10.97
N GLN A 93 -7.86 3.17 -12.29
CA GLN A 93 -7.49 2.00 -13.09
C GLN A 93 -6.00 1.72 -12.98
N GLN A 94 -5.65 0.77 -12.13
CA GLN A 94 -4.28 0.28 -12.02
C GLN A 94 -4.02 -0.89 -12.98
N ARG A 95 -2.92 -0.84 -13.74
CA ARG A 95 -2.42 -2.02 -14.47
C ARG A 95 -1.72 -2.95 -13.49
N VAL A 96 -2.33 -4.10 -13.21
CA VAL A 96 -1.73 -5.15 -12.38
C VAL A 96 -1.05 -6.18 -13.31
N PRO A 97 0.29 -6.29 -13.29
CA PRO A 97 0.99 -7.33 -14.05
C PRO A 97 0.58 -8.71 -13.55
N ARG A 98 0.17 -9.60 -14.47
CA ARG A 98 -0.15 -11.00 -14.15
C ARG A 98 0.97 -11.94 -14.58
N SER A 99 1.19 -12.98 -13.79
CA SER A 99 1.98 -14.14 -14.22
C SER A 99 1.26 -14.84 -15.38
N GLN A 100 1.97 -15.09 -16.50
CA GLN A 100 1.43 -15.86 -17.64
C GLN A 100 1.02 -17.31 -17.29
N ARG A 101 1.40 -17.82 -16.11
CA ARG A 101 1.17 -19.23 -15.72
C ARG A 101 0.18 -19.43 -14.57
N GLY A 102 -0.39 -18.36 -14.00
CA GLY A 102 -1.33 -18.45 -12.88
C GLY A 102 -2.58 -17.61 -13.14
N GLY A 103 -3.68 -18.26 -13.53
CA GLY A 103 -4.97 -17.63 -13.76
C GLY A 103 -5.56 -17.03 -12.48
N GLY A 104 -5.25 -15.76 -12.20
CA GLY A 104 -5.87 -14.99 -11.12
C GLY A 104 -6.87 -13.96 -11.67
N ARG A 105 -8.12 -14.02 -11.22
CA ARG A 105 -9.28 -13.21 -11.66
C ARG A 105 -9.01 -11.69 -11.60
N ASN A 106 -9.73 -10.93 -12.43
CA ASN A 106 -9.82 -9.46 -12.33
C ASN A 106 -10.37 -9.09 -10.96
N VAL A 107 -9.58 -8.38 -10.16
CA VAL A 107 -10.10 -7.64 -9.03
C VAL A 107 -10.26 -6.21 -9.54
N SER A 108 -11.42 -5.93 -10.14
CA SER A 108 -11.93 -4.57 -10.11
C SER A 108 -12.28 -4.30 -8.66
N LEU A 109 -11.57 -3.39 -8.00
CA LEU A 109 -12.06 -2.83 -6.74
C LEU A 109 -13.31 -2.03 -7.11
N GLN A 110 -14.49 -2.65 -6.97
CA GLN A 110 -15.75 -1.93 -6.91
C GLN A 110 -15.94 -1.55 -5.45
N SER A 111 -15.51 -0.35 -5.06
CA SER A 111 -16.04 0.28 -3.85
C SER A 111 -17.29 1.05 -4.25
N SER A 112 -18.43 0.37 -4.23
CA SER A 112 -19.71 1.03 -4.13
C SER A 112 -19.90 1.56 -2.71
N SER A 113 -19.91 2.88 -2.53
CA SER A 113 -20.66 3.49 -1.44
C SER A 113 -21.17 4.88 -1.85
N PRO A 114 -22.50 5.12 -1.88
CA PRO A 114 -23.06 6.45 -1.99
C PRO A 114 -23.21 7.02 -0.58
N ALA A 115 -22.40 8.02 -0.23
CA ALA A 115 -22.64 8.80 0.99
C ALA A 115 -22.95 10.24 0.60
N SER A 116 -24.24 10.52 0.60
CA SER A 116 -24.91 11.81 0.54
C SER A 116 -24.42 12.81 1.61
N HIS A 117 -24.25 14.06 1.18
CA HIS A 117 -24.55 15.33 1.87
C HIS A 117 -24.61 15.32 3.41
N HIS A 118 -23.75 16.13 4.06
CA HIS A 118 -24.14 17.41 4.64
C HIS A 118 -22.94 18.29 4.98
#